data_AF-A0A0B1TD40-F1
#
_entry.id   AF-A0A0B1TD40-F1
#
_cell.length_a   1.000
_cell.length_b   1.000
_cell.length_c   1.000
_cell.angle_alpha   90.00
_cell.angle_beta   90.00
_cell.angle_gamma   90.00
#
_symmetry.space_group_name_H-M   'P 1'
#
loop_
_entity.id
_entity.type
_entity.pdbx_description
1 polymer ?
#
loop_
_entity_poly.entity_id
_entity_poly.type
_entity_poly.pdbx_seq_one_letter_code
_entity_poly.pdbx_strand_id
1 'polypeptide(L)'
;MYGCLSKEHQAIKAKLENPVPITILPHPQYTGRHKLFDIGIIELAQDVNPSDASPICLAQERDPLRPVMTSVGFGRHDPRQPSEGVMRSINLTLDTSLTLKQRGLIITQDRGNTLCQGDSGSPLFRIRNNAAYLLGISAGAENVTDDMPIRGSMTYKNRFVDVRTELPWICALTGVFENIETEVDNFGAG
;
A
#
# COMPACT_ATOMS: atom_id res chain seq x y z
N MET A 1 37.12 18.27 7.88
CA MET A 1 36.17 19.15 8.60
C MET A 1 35.16 19.68 7.59
N TYR A 2 33.99 19.05 7.46
CA TYR A 2 32.74 19.64 6.96
C TYR A 2 31.60 18.75 7.46
N GLY A 3 30.81 19.28 8.38
CA GLY A 3 29.61 18.65 8.92
C GLY A 3 28.36 19.33 8.39
N CYS A 4 27.28 18.56 8.33
CA CYS A 4 25.89 19.00 8.46
C CYS A 4 25.07 17.82 9.02
N LEU A 5 25.26 17.51 10.30
CA LEU A 5 24.18 16.91 11.09
C LEU A 5 23.48 18.11 11.75
N SER A 6 22.37 18.54 11.17
CA SER A 6 21.54 19.60 11.76
C SER A 6 21.05 19.13 13.14
N LYS A 7 20.91 20.07 14.08
CA LYS A 7 20.46 19.81 15.46
C LYS A 7 19.10 19.09 15.51
N GLU A 8 18.31 19.15 14.44
CA GLU A 8 17.07 18.39 14.26
C GLU A 8 17.30 16.89 14.03
N HIS A 9 18.36 16.51 13.30
CA HIS A 9 18.70 15.10 13.05
C HIS A 9 19.24 14.41 14.32
N GLN A 10 19.91 15.16 15.20
CA GLN A 10 20.28 14.68 16.53
C GLN A 10 19.07 14.59 17.47
N ALA A 11 18.08 15.48 17.35
CA ALA A 11 16.83 15.39 18.11
C ALA A 11 15.95 14.20 17.67
N ILE A 12 15.94 13.86 16.37
CA ILE A 12 15.28 12.65 15.85
C ILE A 12 16.03 11.38 16.31
N LYS A 13 17.37 11.38 16.27
CA LYS A 13 18.17 10.27 16.82
C LYS A 13 18.01 10.11 18.33
N ALA A 14 17.97 11.20 19.09
CA ALA A 14 17.76 11.16 20.54
C ALA A 14 16.33 10.76 20.94
N LYS A 15 15.32 11.05 20.10
CA LYS A 15 13.96 10.48 20.27
C LYS A 15 13.90 8.98 19.98
N LEU A 16 14.85 8.45 19.22
CA LEU A 16 15.00 7.02 18.92
C LEU A 16 15.89 6.28 19.94
N GLU A 17 16.46 6.96 20.94
CA GLU A 17 17.34 6.33 21.96
C GLU A 17 16.57 5.54 23.02
N ASN A 18 15.24 5.56 23.00
CA ASN A 18 14.39 4.55 23.64
C ASN A 18 13.37 4.06 22.60
N PRO A 19 13.73 3.10 21.72
CA PRO A 19 12.77 2.55 20.79
C PRO A 19 11.76 1.75 21.60
N VAL A 20 10.60 2.33 21.85
CA VAL A 20 9.42 1.57 22.27
C VAL A 20 9.23 0.49 21.19
N PRO A 21 9.04 -0.79 21.55
CA PRO A 21 9.13 -1.89 20.60
C PRO A 21 8.08 -1.73 19.50
N ILE A 22 8.53 -1.73 18.24
CA ILE A 22 7.68 -1.89 17.06
C ILE A 22 7.57 -3.40 16.81
N THR A 23 6.35 -3.93 16.76
CA THR A 23 6.13 -5.33 16.40
C THR A 23 5.92 -5.45 14.89
N ILE A 24 6.67 -6.32 14.21
CA ILE A 24 6.50 -6.60 12.79
C ILE A 24 5.94 -8.01 12.65
N LEU A 25 4.76 -8.11 12.03
CA LEU A 25 4.00 -9.35 11.86
C LEU A 25 3.85 -9.63 10.35
N PRO A 26 4.81 -10.35 9.74
CA PRO A 26 4.68 -10.76 8.34
C PRO A 26 3.56 -11.81 8.20
N HIS A 27 2.90 -11.84 7.05
CA HIS A 27 1.91 -12.87 6.78
C HIS A 27 2.55 -14.28 6.85
N PRO A 28 1.98 -15.24 7.60
CA PRO A 28 2.60 -16.55 7.82
C PRO A 28 2.74 -17.39 6.55
N GLN A 29 1.94 -17.11 5.53
CA GLN A 29 2.00 -17.77 4.22
C GLN A 29 2.94 -17.07 3.23
N TYR A 30 3.58 -15.96 3.60
CA TYR A 30 4.56 -15.30 2.74
C TYR A 30 5.80 -16.18 2.59
N THR A 31 6.16 -16.48 1.34
CA THR A 31 7.35 -17.29 1.02
C THR A 31 8.37 -16.56 0.17
N GLY A 32 8.14 -15.28 -0.14
CA GLY A 32 8.90 -14.52 -1.14
C GLY A 32 8.65 -14.94 -2.59
N ARG A 33 8.18 -16.17 -2.80
CA ARG A 33 7.89 -16.74 -4.12
C ARG A 33 6.54 -16.22 -4.62
N HIS A 34 6.48 -15.84 -5.90
CA HIS A 34 5.26 -15.39 -6.59
C HIS A 34 4.55 -14.13 -6.06
N LYS A 35 5.11 -13.45 -5.04
CA LYS A 35 4.56 -12.21 -4.46
C LYS A 35 3.17 -12.35 -3.83
N LEU A 36 2.69 -13.58 -3.62
CA LEU A 36 1.46 -13.85 -2.87
C LEU A 36 1.71 -13.62 -1.38
N PHE A 37 0.69 -13.09 -0.70
CA PHE A 37 0.77 -12.77 0.74
C PHE A 37 1.94 -11.84 1.11
N ASP A 38 2.43 -11.02 0.16
CA ASP A 38 3.48 -10.02 0.40
C ASP A 38 2.89 -8.81 1.17
N ILE A 39 2.42 -9.09 2.38
CA ILE A 39 1.75 -8.16 3.30
C ILE A 39 2.27 -8.41 4.72
N GLY A 40 2.38 -7.34 5.50
CA GLY A 40 2.79 -7.37 6.90
C GLY A 40 2.06 -6.31 7.69
N ILE A 41 1.86 -6.56 8.99
CA ILE A 41 1.34 -5.57 9.93
C ILE A 41 2.49 -5.06 10.78
N ILE A 42 2.52 -3.74 10.98
CA ILE A 42 3.45 -3.07 11.87
C ILE A 42 2.64 -2.47 13.00
N GLU A 43 2.84 -2.97 14.21
CA GLU A 43 2.29 -2.39 15.42
C GLU A 43 3.20 -1.27 15.88
N LEU A 44 2.65 -0.06 15.92
CA LEU A 44 3.37 1.09 16.43
C LEU A 44 3.43 1.01 17.94
N ALA A 45 4.58 1.45 18.44
CA ALA A 45 4.90 1.41 19.84
C ALA A 45 4.01 2.33 20.71
N GLN A 46 3.44 3.36 20.08
CA GLN A 46 2.51 4.32 20.65
C GLN A 46 1.51 4.70 19.56
N ASP A 47 0.31 5.09 19.99
CA ASP A 47 -0.72 5.59 19.08
C ASP A 47 -0.28 6.86 18.37
N VAL A 48 -0.65 6.97 17.09
CA VAL A 48 -0.41 8.18 16.30
C VAL A 48 -1.39 9.26 16.72
N ASN A 49 -0.90 10.48 16.91
CA ASN A 49 -1.77 11.62 17.19
C ASN A 49 -2.73 11.85 16.00
N PRO A 50 -4.06 11.92 16.23
CA PRO A 50 -5.03 12.16 15.18
C PRO A 50 -4.83 13.45 14.38
N SER A 51 -4.06 14.43 14.90
CA SER A 51 -3.68 15.63 14.14
C SER A 51 -2.62 15.37 13.07
N ASP A 52 -1.82 14.32 13.23
CA ASP A 52 -0.65 14.03 12.40
C ASP A 52 -1.00 13.06 11.26
N ALA A 53 -1.98 12.19 11.48
CA ALA A 53 -2.46 11.25 10.49
C ALA A 53 -3.91 10.84 10.73
N SER A 54 -4.61 10.54 9.64
CA SER A 54 -5.90 9.85 9.64
C SER A 54 -5.77 8.50 8.96
N PRO A 55 -6.41 7.43 9.48
CA PRO A 55 -6.37 6.12 8.85
C PRO A 55 -7.08 6.12 7.48
N ILE A 56 -6.63 5.24 6.59
CA ILE A 56 -7.33 4.91 5.35
C ILE A 56 -8.44 3.88 5.65
N CYS A 57 -9.56 3.92 4.91
CA CYS A 57 -10.59 2.89 5.04
C CYS A 57 -10.12 1.57 4.39
N LEU A 58 -10.51 0.43 4.94
CA LEU A 58 -10.34 -0.86 4.27
C LEU A 58 -11.49 -1.10 3.29
N ALA A 59 -11.18 -1.49 2.06
CA ALA A 59 -12.20 -2.00 1.15
C ALA A 59 -12.76 -3.32 1.65
N GLN A 60 -14.07 -3.53 1.43
CA GLN A 60 -14.76 -4.76 1.83
C GLN A 60 -14.50 -5.88 0.81
N GLU A 61 -14.72 -7.15 1.19
CA GLU A 61 -14.50 -8.31 0.31
C GLU A 61 -15.20 -8.14 -1.06
N ARG A 62 -16.41 -7.58 -1.05
CA ARG A 62 -17.29 -7.42 -2.23
C ARG A 62 -17.14 -6.08 -2.92
N ASP A 63 -16.32 -5.15 -2.39
CA ASP A 63 -16.12 -3.86 -3.02
C ASP A 63 -15.50 -4.06 -4.42
N PRO A 64 -16.11 -3.52 -5.50
CA PRO A 64 -15.61 -3.75 -6.85
C PRO A 64 -14.31 -2.99 -7.10
N LEU A 65 -13.38 -3.63 -7.81
CA LEU A 65 -12.25 -2.92 -8.42
C LEU A 65 -12.75 -1.98 -9.51
N ARG A 66 -12.11 -0.81 -9.62
CA ARG A 66 -12.43 0.19 -10.65
C ARG A 66 -11.37 0.16 -11.75
N PRO A 67 -11.71 0.62 -12.97
CA PRO A 67 -10.78 0.63 -14.09
C PRO A 67 -9.50 1.43 -13.81
N VAL A 68 -9.58 2.49 -13.01
CA VAL A 68 -8.44 3.32 -12.61
C VAL A 68 -8.42 3.47 -11.10
N MET A 69 -7.24 3.30 -10.52
CA MET A 69 -6.97 3.43 -9.08
C MET A 69 -5.67 4.19 -8.88
N THR A 70 -5.49 4.76 -7.69
CA THR A 70 -4.36 5.62 -7.39
C THR A 70 -3.38 4.92 -6.45
N SER A 71 -2.09 5.11 -6.69
CA SER A 71 -1.03 4.75 -5.75
C SER A 71 -0.12 5.94 -5.49
N VAL A 72 0.37 6.05 -4.25
CA VAL A 72 1.25 7.14 -3.82
C VAL A 72 2.48 6.59 -3.12
N GLY A 73 3.62 7.25 -3.27
CA GLY A 73 4.86 6.77 -2.65
C GLY A 73 6.03 7.75 -2.80
N PHE A 74 7.16 7.37 -2.19
CA PHE A 74 8.42 8.11 -2.23
C PHE A 74 9.49 7.35 -3.04
N GLY A 75 9.10 6.33 -3.80
CA GLY A 75 10.00 5.56 -4.64
C GLY A 75 10.73 6.42 -5.65
N ARG A 76 11.81 5.85 -6.18
CA ARG A 76 12.68 6.54 -7.13
C ARG A 76 11.92 6.89 -8.40
N HIS A 77 12.12 8.11 -8.89
CA HIS A 77 11.59 8.56 -10.18
C HIS A 77 12.46 8.08 -11.36
N ASP A 78 13.77 8.11 -11.17
CA ASP A 78 14.77 7.50 -12.07
C ASP A 78 15.52 6.45 -11.24
N PRO A 79 15.55 5.17 -11.63
CA PRO A 79 16.21 4.12 -10.84
C PRO A 79 17.71 4.40 -10.63
N ARG A 80 18.32 5.22 -11.50
CA ARG A 80 19.73 5.65 -11.44
C ARG A 80 19.98 6.83 -10.50
N GLN A 81 18.93 7.48 -10.00
CA GLN A 81 19.04 8.65 -9.13
C GLN A 81 18.45 8.34 -7.74
N PRO A 82 19.02 8.92 -6.67
CA PRO A 82 18.43 8.81 -5.35
C PRO A 82 17.02 9.43 -5.34
N SER A 83 16.15 8.93 -4.45
CA SER A 83 14.85 9.55 -4.26
C SER A 83 15.04 10.96 -3.70
N GLU A 84 14.32 11.92 -4.27
CA GLU A 84 14.35 13.33 -3.88
C GLU A 84 13.55 13.61 -2.59
N GLY A 85 12.95 12.58 -1.98
CA GLY A 85 12.11 12.74 -0.78
C GLY A 85 10.76 13.42 -1.06
N VAL A 86 10.34 13.48 -2.33
CA VAL A 86 9.05 14.03 -2.75
C VAL A 86 8.04 12.91 -2.93
N MET A 87 6.87 13.05 -2.30
CA MET A 87 5.75 12.14 -2.48
C MET A 87 5.16 12.32 -3.87
N ARG A 88 4.93 11.22 -4.58
CA ARG A 88 4.33 11.21 -5.92
C ARG A 88 3.05 10.39 -5.92
N SER A 89 2.18 10.71 -6.87
CA SER A 89 0.90 10.04 -7.08
C SER A 89 0.80 9.62 -8.53
N ILE A 90 0.40 8.37 -8.77
CA ILE A 90 0.15 7.83 -10.10
C ILE A 90 -1.22 7.19 -10.17
N ASN A 91 -1.87 7.33 -11.32
CA ASN A 91 -3.10 6.60 -11.64
C ASN A 91 -2.74 5.40 -12.50
N LEU A 92 -3.22 4.22 -12.10
CA LEU A 92 -2.91 2.95 -12.72
C LEU A 92 -4.18 2.28 -13.21
N THR A 93 -4.13 1.70 -14.41
CA THR A 93 -5.28 1.05 -15.03
C THR A 93 -5.32 -0.42 -14.63
N LEU A 94 -6.48 -0.94 -14.22
CA LEU A 94 -6.68 -2.35 -13.87
C LEU A 94 -6.45 -3.26 -15.09
N ASP A 95 -5.64 -4.30 -14.92
CA ASP A 95 -5.60 -5.44 -15.84
C ASP A 95 -6.50 -6.55 -15.28
N THR A 96 -7.77 -6.52 -15.67
CA THR A 96 -8.79 -7.47 -15.19
C THR A 96 -8.44 -8.90 -15.56
N SER A 97 -7.86 -9.14 -16.74
CA SER A 97 -7.55 -10.50 -17.21
C SER A 97 -6.48 -11.15 -16.35
N LEU A 98 -5.41 -10.42 -16.02
CA LEU A 98 -4.34 -10.94 -15.17
C LEU A 98 -4.74 -11.01 -13.71
N THR A 99 -5.50 -10.03 -13.22
CA THR A 99 -6.04 -10.04 -11.86
C THR A 99 -6.90 -11.29 -11.61
N LEU A 100 -7.77 -11.66 -12.54
CA LEU A 100 -8.59 -12.87 -12.41
C LEU A 100 -7.76 -14.16 -12.44
N LYS A 101 -6.64 -14.18 -13.17
CA LYS A 101 -5.75 -15.35 -13.25
C LYS A 101 -4.87 -15.49 -12.01
N GLN A 102 -4.53 -14.40 -11.34
CA GLN A 102 -3.61 -14.35 -10.21
C GLN A 102 -4.37 -14.01 -8.92
N ARG A 103 -5.17 -14.98 -8.45
CA ARG A 103 -5.98 -14.80 -7.22
C ARG A 103 -5.11 -14.34 -6.05
N GLY A 104 -5.59 -13.34 -5.30
CA GLY A 104 -4.86 -12.70 -4.22
C GLY A 104 -3.96 -11.53 -4.66
N LEU A 105 -3.87 -11.26 -5.97
CA LEU A 105 -3.17 -10.10 -6.51
C LEU A 105 -4.09 -9.22 -7.36
N ILE A 106 -3.95 -7.91 -7.19
CA ILE A 106 -4.44 -6.91 -8.14
C ILE A 106 -3.30 -6.57 -9.09
N ILE A 107 -3.55 -6.72 -10.38
CA ILE A 107 -2.60 -6.37 -11.42
C ILE A 107 -3.08 -5.10 -12.11
N THR A 108 -2.20 -4.10 -12.15
CA THR A 108 -2.45 -2.86 -12.89
C THR A 108 -1.40 -2.68 -13.96
N GLN A 109 -1.69 -1.84 -14.93
CA GLN A 109 -0.77 -1.46 -15.98
C GLN A 109 -0.92 0.01 -16.34
N ASP A 110 0.17 0.62 -16.76
CA ASP A 110 0.17 1.95 -17.34
C ASP A 110 1.33 2.13 -18.33
N ARG A 111 1.20 3.10 -19.22
CA ARG A 111 2.23 3.41 -20.22
C ARG A 111 3.11 4.54 -19.70
N GLY A 112 4.38 4.23 -19.45
CA GLY A 112 5.36 5.20 -18.96
C GLY A 112 5.30 5.52 -17.48
N ASN A 113 4.34 4.97 -16.73
CA ASN A 113 4.28 5.09 -15.27
C ASN A 113 4.29 3.69 -14.63
N THR A 114 5.00 3.58 -13.51
CA THR A 114 5.13 2.34 -12.75
C THR A 114 5.60 2.65 -11.34
N LEU A 115 5.45 1.68 -10.44
CA LEU A 115 6.09 1.71 -9.14
C LEU A 115 7.58 1.38 -9.28
N CYS A 116 8.41 1.96 -8.42
CA CYS A 116 9.84 1.71 -8.43
C CYS A 116 10.36 1.33 -7.04
N GLN A 117 11.67 1.18 -6.94
CA GLN A 117 12.32 0.90 -5.66
C GLN A 117 12.01 2.01 -4.66
N GLY A 118 11.56 1.60 -3.47
CA GLY A 118 11.07 2.48 -2.42
C GLY A 118 9.54 2.63 -2.37
N ASP A 119 8.80 2.14 -3.37
CA ASP A 119 7.33 2.06 -3.33
C ASP A 119 6.81 0.72 -2.79
N SER A 120 7.67 -0.16 -2.27
CA SER A 120 7.24 -1.41 -1.64
C SER A 120 6.36 -1.10 -0.43
N GLY A 121 5.19 -1.74 -0.36
CA GLY A 121 4.20 -1.48 0.70
C GLY A 121 3.28 -0.27 0.44
N SER A 122 3.46 0.47 -0.66
CA SER A 122 2.60 1.61 -0.98
C SER A 122 1.14 1.19 -1.20
N PRO A 123 0.17 2.06 -0.88
CA PRO A 123 -1.25 1.74 -1.05
C PRO A 123 -1.65 1.84 -2.52
N LEU A 124 -2.52 0.93 -2.95
CA LEU A 124 -3.42 1.11 -4.08
C LEU A 124 -4.81 1.39 -3.52
N PHE A 125 -5.39 2.54 -3.85
CA PHE A 125 -6.65 2.96 -3.29
C PHE A 125 -7.54 3.65 -4.32
N ARG A 126 -8.80 3.84 -3.93
CA ARG A 126 -9.76 4.69 -4.63
C ARG A 126 -10.41 5.65 -3.65
N ILE A 127 -10.85 6.80 -4.16
CA ILE A 127 -11.63 7.75 -3.37
C ILE A 127 -13.13 7.49 -3.64
N ARG A 128 -13.91 7.31 -2.57
CA ARG A 128 -15.38 7.21 -2.59
C ARG A 128 -15.92 8.05 -1.44
N ASN A 129 -16.92 8.89 -1.69
CA ASN A 129 -17.57 9.73 -0.67
C ASN A 129 -16.55 10.52 0.18
N ASN A 130 -15.54 11.10 -0.47
CA ASN A 130 -14.45 11.85 0.17
C ASN A 130 -13.57 11.05 1.15
N ALA A 131 -13.62 9.71 1.10
CA ALA A 131 -12.74 8.82 1.85
C ALA A 131 -11.93 7.93 0.90
N ALA A 132 -10.66 7.67 1.25
CA ALA A 132 -9.80 6.74 0.54
C ALA A 132 -10.02 5.31 1.06
N TYR A 133 -10.20 4.37 0.14
CA TYR A 133 -10.38 2.95 0.44
C TYR A 133 -9.21 2.15 -0.11
N LEU A 134 -8.46 1.51 0.77
CA LEU A 134 -7.34 0.64 0.49
C LEU A 134 -7.83 -0.65 -0.18
N LEU A 135 -7.32 -0.91 -1.38
CA LEU A 135 -7.64 -2.09 -2.18
C LEU A 135 -6.44 -3.03 -2.26
N GLY A 136 -5.22 -2.50 -2.31
CA GLY A 136 -4.04 -3.34 -2.37
C GLY A 136 -2.78 -2.71 -1.79
N ILE A 137 -1.78 -3.56 -1.55
CA ILE A 137 -0.46 -3.20 -1.04
C ILE A 137 0.58 -3.56 -2.09
N SER A 138 1.45 -2.63 -2.48
CA SER A 138 2.45 -2.83 -3.51
C SER A 138 3.44 -3.95 -3.15
N ALA A 139 3.49 -4.98 -4.00
CA ALA A 139 4.40 -6.12 -3.90
C ALA A 139 5.52 -6.10 -4.96
N GLY A 140 5.44 -5.16 -5.91
CA GLY A 140 6.47 -4.89 -6.91
C GLY A 140 5.93 -4.57 -8.30
N ALA A 141 6.84 -4.34 -9.24
CA ALA A 141 6.54 -4.05 -10.64
C ALA A 141 7.37 -4.95 -11.58
N GLU A 142 6.82 -5.21 -12.77
CA GLU A 142 7.50 -5.93 -13.83
C GLU A 142 8.28 -4.98 -14.74
N ASN A 143 9.39 -5.47 -15.31
CA ASN A 143 10.23 -4.73 -16.26
C ASN A 143 10.84 -3.42 -15.69
N VAL A 144 10.92 -3.32 -14.36
CA VAL A 144 11.67 -2.29 -13.66
C VAL A 144 12.94 -2.93 -13.12
N THR A 145 14.08 -2.61 -13.73
CA THR A 145 15.40 -2.98 -13.24
C THR A 145 16.16 -1.73 -12.81
N ASP A 146 17.11 -1.88 -11.89
CA ASP A 146 17.87 -0.76 -11.32
C ASP A 146 18.64 0.06 -12.36
N ASP A 147 18.87 -0.51 -13.55
CA ASP A 147 19.65 0.11 -14.61
C ASP A 147 18.81 0.68 -15.78
N MET A 148 17.50 0.42 -15.81
CA MET A 148 16.67 0.79 -16.96
C MET A 148 15.78 2.01 -16.65
N PRO A 149 16.02 3.18 -17.29
CA PRO A 149 15.13 4.32 -17.10
C PRO A 149 13.73 3.97 -17.58
N ILE A 150 12.73 4.44 -16.83
CA ILE A 150 11.32 4.29 -17.21
C ILE A 150 11.12 4.95 -18.57
N ARG A 151 10.70 4.16 -19.56
CA ARG A 151 10.49 4.63 -20.93
C ARG A 151 9.02 4.93 -21.13
N GLY A 152 8.70 6.18 -21.50
CA GLY A 152 7.33 6.60 -21.80
C GLY A 152 6.63 5.80 -22.92
N SER A 153 7.38 5.03 -23.71
CA SER A 153 6.83 4.16 -24.75
C SER A 153 6.44 2.76 -24.26
N MET A 154 6.90 2.32 -23.09
CA MET A 154 6.68 0.97 -22.57
C MET A 154 5.46 0.91 -21.65
N THR A 155 4.75 -0.22 -21.71
CA THR A 155 3.72 -0.57 -20.73
C THR A 155 4.36 -1.32 -19.59
N TYR A 156 4.15 -0.84 -18.38
CA TYR A 156 4.60 -1.47 -17.16
C TYR A 156 3.42 -2.12 -16.44
N LYS A 157 3.71 -3.16 -15.66
CA LYS A 157 2.72 -3.82 -14.82
C LYS A 157 3.14 -3.74 -13.38
N ASN A 158 2.18 -3.48 -12.51
CA ASN A 158 2.39 -3.40 -11.07
C ASN A 158 1.52 -4.46 -10.39
N ARG A 159 2.08 -5.07 -9.35
CA ARG A 159 1.47 -6.14 -8.57
C ARG A 159 1.18 -5.61 -7.18
N PHE A 160 -0.06 -5.76 -6.75
CA PHE A 160 -0.48 -5.45 -5.40
C PHE A 160 -1.09 -6.68 -4.76
N VAL A 161 -0.80 -6.95 -3.49
CA VAL A 161 -1.60 -7.91 -2.71
C VAL A 161 -3.01 -7.34 -2.58
N ASP A 162 -4.02 -8.15 -2.88
CA ASP A 162 -5.43 -7.75 -2.76
C ASP A 162 -5.84 -7.76 -1.28
N VAL A 163 -5.94 -6.58 -0.65
CA VAL A 163 -6.23 -6.47 0.78
C VAL A 163 -7.58 -7.11 1.14
N ARG A 164 -8.52 -7.12 0.20
CA ARG A 164 -9.85 -7.71 0.38
C ARG A 164 -9.79 -9.22 0.68
N THR A 165 -8.78 -9.93 0.16
CA THR A 165 -8.59 -11.37 0.43
C THR A 165 -7.92 -11.62 1.78
N GLU A 166 -7.27 -10.60 2.36
CA GLU A 166 -6.50 -10.69 3.59
C GLU A 166 -7.26 -10.15 4.81
N LEU A 167 -8.50 -9.67 4.64
CA LEU A 167 -9.32 -9.12 5.73
C LEU A 167 -9.47 -10.06 6.93
N PRO A 168 -9.70 -11.38 6.77
CA PRO A 168 -9.77 -12.29 7.92
C PRO A 168 -8.46 -12.31 8.74
N TRP A 169 -7.31 -12.29 8.06
CA TRP A 169 -6.00 -12.28 8.73
C TRP A 169 -5.73 -10.95 9.42
N ILE A 170 -6.01 -9.83 8.74
CA ILE A 170 -5.89 -8.48 9.31
C ILE A 170 -6.78 -8.35 10.55
N CYS A 171 -8.03 -8.80 10.45
CA CYS A 171 -9.01 -8.77 11.53
C CYS A 171 -8.57 -9.63 12.73
N ALA A 172 -8.06 -10.84 12.49
CA ALA A 172 -7.60 -11.72 13.56
C ALA A 172 -6.43 -11.12 14.36
N LEU A 173 -5.60 -10.29 13.73
CA LEU A 173 -4.45 -9.63 14.38
C LEU A 173 -4.81 -8.31 15.03
N THR A 174 -5.70 -7.51 14.43
CA THR A 174 -5.93 -6.11 14.82
C THR A 174 -7.24 -5.87 15.54
N GLY A 175 -8.19 -6.80 15.47
CA GLY A 175 -9.56 -6.59 15.93
C GLY A 175 -10.34 -5.56 15.09
N VAL A 176 -9.82 -5.15 13.93
CA VAL A 176 -10.54 -4.31 12.96
C VAL A 176 -11.42 -5.22 12.11
N PHE A 177 -12.72 -5.22 12.40
CA PHE A 177 -13.72 -6.01 11.69
C PHE A 177 -14.32 -5.22 10.52
N GLU A 178 -14.83 -5.94 9.52
CA GLU A 178 -15.78 -5.36 8.58
C GLU A 178 -16.99 -4.83 9.38
N ASN A 179 -17.36 -3.57 9.18
CA ASN A 179 -18.69 -3.10 9.57
C ASN A 179 -19.68 -3.79 8.63
N ILE A 180 -20.15 -4.97 9.00
CA ILE A 180 -21.37 -5.52 8.42
C ILE A 180 -22.48 -4.60 8.92
N GLU A 181 -22.80 -3.56 8.14
CA GLU A 181 -24.11 -2.92 8.26
C GLU A 181 -25.11 -4.05 8.01
N THR A 182 -25.67 -4.60 9.08
CA THR A 182 -26.85 -5.42 8.98
C THR A 182 -27.94 -4.50 8.45
N GLU A 183 -28.27 -4.61 7.17
CA GLU A 183 -29.63 -4.35 6.70
C GLU A 183 -30.56 -5.26 7.50
N VAL A 184 -30.93 -4.80 8.70
CA VAL A 184 -32.13 -5.27 9.36
C VAL A 184 -33.25 -4.60 8.57
N ASP A 185 -33.68 -5.28 7.52
CA ASP A 185 -34.95 -5.00 6.88
C ASP A 185 -36.02 -5.02 7.98
N ASN A 186 -36.47 -3.81 8.34
CA ASN A 186 -37.71 -3.60 9.05
C ASN A 186 -38.85 -4.06 8.13
N PHE A 187 -39.12 -5.37 8.11
CA PHE A 187 -40.47 -5.84 7.85
C PHE A 187 -41.34 -5.44 9.03
N GLY A 188 -41.80 -4.19 8.97
CA GLY A 188 -42.85 -3.70 9.82
C GLY A 188 -44.08 -4.58 9.67
N ALA A 189 -44.51 -5.15 10.80
CA ALA A 189 -45.89 -5.56 10.97
C ALA A 189 -46.79 -4.33 10.82
N GLY A 190 -47.82 -4.46 9.97
CA GLY A 190 -48.83 -3.46 9.70
C GLY A 190 -49.74 -3.91 8.57
#